data_AF-A0A1Q8FJB3-F1
#
_entry.id   AF-A0A1Q8FJB3-F1
#
_cell.length_a   1.000
_cell.length_b   1.000
_cell.length_c   1.000
_cell.angle_alpha   90.00
_cell.angle_beta   90.00
_cell.angle_gamma   90.00
#
_symmetry.space_group_name_H-M   'P 1'
#
loop_
_entity.id
_entity.type
_entity.pdbx_description
1 polymer ?
#
loop_
_entity_poly.entity_id
_entity_poly.type
_entity_poly.pdbx_seq_one_letter_code
_entity_poly.pdbx_strand_id
1 'polypeptide(L)'
;MLFARLALAVMFLWFGVMNFTAVGTGITGSWIEGHAFLSGLAGQASSAAKTLGLYQIIAGVLVGAPIPSGSFRRIGFAMTGLYAFIALTVMLTNPVWIEAAGGFPAIGSGQGILKYVAILGLSLWGGSFANTRMFAQRHTDMRMWSQPVMWLGLVLVLGWIGGMKFTAVEAAGIEPLVQTSPAFAWLLGLMPLQTVSNLIGMIELITVVALIGYWFNNTLFRMGLYLAITTFILTLSFLLTFPASWANDLGGFPALAATGHFLLKDLPLLAVCLALLSETGRDGTMRRR
;
A
#
# COMPACT_ATOMS: atom_id res chain seq x y z
N MET A 1 -15.33 -3.29 7.34
CA MET A 1 -15.61 -1.92 6.84
C MET A 1 -14.98 -0.81 7.70
N LEU A 2 -15.24 -0.75 9.01
CA LEU A 2 -14.68 0.30 9.87
C LEU A 2 -13.14 0.38 9.79
N PHE A 3 -12.46 -0.76 9.95
CA PHE A 3 -10.99 -0.80 9.86
C PHE A 3 -10.47 -0.29 8.50
N ALA A 4 -11.07 -0.70 7.37
CA ALA A 4 -10.69 -0.22 6.05
C ALA A 4 -10.83 1.30 5.89
N ARG A 5 -11.88 1.89 6.44
CA ARG A 5 -12.07 3.35 6.45
C ARG A 5 -10.98 4.03 7.26
N LEU A 6 -10.70 3.54 8.46
CA LEU A 6 -9.70 4.14 9.34
C LEU A 6 -8.29 3.97 8.77
N ALA A 7 -7.96 2.82 8.18
CA ALA A 7 -6.68 2.59 7.51
C ALA A 7 -6.43 3.59 6.37
N LEU A 8 -7.42 3.79 5.49
CA LEU A 8 -7.34 4.80 4.43
C LEU A 8 -7.26 6.21 5.02
N ALA A 9 -8.13 6.55 5.97
CA ALA A 9 -8.15 7.88 6.57
C ALA A 9 -6.83 8.22 7.26
N VAL A 10 -6.28 7.31 8.07
CA VAL A 10 -4.97 7.47 8.73
C VAL A 10 -3.89 7.71 7.69
N MET A 11 -3.78 6.86 6.66
CA MET A 11 -2.76 7.05 5.62
C MET A 11 -2.90 8.40 4.90
N PHE A 12 -4.10 8.73 4.42
CA PHE A 12 -4.34 9.95 3.63
C PHE A 12 -4.21 11.22 4.47
N LEU A 13 -4.69 11.25 5.72
CA LEU A 13 -4.50 12.38 6.62
C LEU A 13 -3.02 12.58 6.93
N TRP A 14 -2.30 11.50 7.23
CA TRP A 14 -0.89 11.58 7.60
C TRP A 14 -0.03 12.04 6.42
N PHE A 15 -0.20 11.44 5.24
CA PHE A 15 0.50 11.90 4.03
C PHE A 15 0.10 13.32 3.65
N GLY A 16 -1.18 13.66 3.84
CA GLY A 16 -1.72 14.98 3.58
C GLY A 16 -1.01 16.07 4.40
N VAL A 17 -0.79 15.83 5.70
CA VAL A 17 -0.03 16.73 6.57
C VAL A 17 1.45 16.75 6.19
N MET A 18 2.06 15.60 5.90
CA MET A 18 3.47 15.53 5.51
C MET A 18 3.78 16.31 4.23
N ASN A 19 2.80 16.48 3.34
CA ASN A 19 2.91 17.29 2.14
C ASN A 19 3.09 18.80 2.37
N PHE A 20 2.91 19.28 3.60
CA PHE A 20 3.24 20.66 4.00
C PHE A 20 4.68 20.80 4.54
N THR A 21 5.45 19.71 4.57
CA THR A 21 6.82 19.69 5.08
C THR A 21 7.85 19.56 3.95
N ALA A 22 9.13 19.71 4.29
CA ALA A 22 10.24 19.48 3.36
C ALA A 22 10.27 18.04 2.81
N VAL A 23 9.88 17.04 3.62
CA VAL A 23 9.83 15.64 3.20
C VAL A 23 8.82 15.44 2.07
N GLY A 24 7.59 15.95 2.25
CA GLY A 24 6.55 15.84 1.23
C GLY A 24 6.87 16.64 -0.04
N THR A 25 7.54 17.79 0.11
CA THR A 25 8.06 18.56 -1.03
C THR A 25 9.11 17.76 -1.80
N GLY A 26 10.05 17.10 -1.12
CA GLY A 26 11.07 16.26 -1.74
C GLY A 26 10.49 15.03 -2.45
N ILE A 27 9.53 14.34 -1.83
CA ILE A 27 8.84 13.20 -2.46
C ILE A 27 8.10 13.67 -3.72
N THR A 28 7.32 14.75 -3.63
CA THR A 28 6.58 15.29 -4.78
C THR A 28 7.52 15.79 -5.88
N GLY A 29 8.63 16.44 -5.50
CA GLY A 29 9.69 16.85 -6.42
C GLY A 29 10.27 15.67 -7.18
N SER A 30 10.62 14.58 -6.49
CA SER A 30 11.13 13.36 -7.13
C SER A 30 10.14 12.76 -8.15
N TRP A 31 8.84 12.89 -7.90
CA TRP A 31 7.81 12.45 -8.83
C TRP A 31 7.71 13.37 -10.04
N ILE A 32 7.72 14.69 -9.84
CA ILE A 32 7.63 15.67 -10.93
C ILE A 32 8.87 15.62 -11.82
N GLU A 33 10.06 15.66 -11.22
CA GLU A 33 11.34 15.62 -11.93
C GLU A 33 11.52 14.34 -12.73
N GLY A 34 11.13 13.20 -12.14
CA GLY A 34 11.21 11.90 -12.81
C GLY A 34 10.14 11.69 -13.88
N HIS A 35 9.09 12.51 -13.94
CA HIS A 35 7.96 12.28 -14.84
C HIS A 35 8.23 12.83 -16.24
N ALA A 36 8.06 11.97 -17.25
CA ALA A 36 8.34 12.27 -18.67
C ALA A 36 7.78 13.62 -19.18
N PHE A 37 6.59 14.02 -18.71
CA PHE A 37 5.92 15.26 -19.15
C PHE A 37 5.97 16.42 -18.15
N LEU A 38 6.36 16.18 -16.90
CA LEU A 38 6.26 17.18 -15.83
C LEU A 38 7.62 17.65 -15.32
N SER A 39 8.73 17.09 -15.83
CA SER A 39 10.09 17.42 -15.39
C SER A 39 10.43 18.91 -15.42
N GLY A 40 9.82 19.69 -16.34
CA GLY A 40 9.96 21.15 -16.41
C GLY A 40 9.26 21.92 -15.27
N LEU A 41 8.47 21.27 -14.43
CA LEU A 41 7.72 21.87 -13.32
C LEU A 41 8.37 21.64 -11.96
N ALA A 42 9.64 21.22 -11.90
CA ALA A 42 10.36 20.96 -10.64
C ALA A 42 10.28 22.15 -9.65
N GLY A 43 10.37 23.39 -10.14
CA GLY A 43 10.21 24.60 -9.33
C GLY A 43 8.84 24.77 -8.67
N GLN A 44 7.82 24.02 -9.12
CA GLN A 44 6.47 24.02 -8.55
C GLN A 44 6.26 22.90 -7.51
N ALA A 45 7.28 22.10 -7.19
CA ALA A 45 7.16 20.94 -6.31
C ALA A 45 6.52 21.25 -4.95
N SER A 46 6.86 22.39 -4.33
CA SER A 46 6.26 22.78 -3.04
C SER A 46 4.77 23.13 -3.16
N SER A 47 4.38 23.81 -4.25
CA SER A 47 2.97 24.13 -4.51
C SER A 47 2.18 22.86 -4.78
N ALA A 48 2.69 22.00 -5.67
CA ALA A 48 2.09 20.72 -6.00
C ALA A 48 1.94 19.82 -4.76
N ALA A 49 2.97 19.75 -3.91
CA ALA A 49 2.92 19.00 -2.66
C ALA A 49 1.78 19.50 -1.77
N LYS A 50 1.68 20.81 -1.51
CA LYS A 50 0.60 21.39 -0.69
C LYS A 50 -0.79 21.14 -1.27
N THR A 51 -0.95 21.21 -2.60
CA THR A 51 -2.23 20.88 -3.27
C THR A 51 -2.60 19.42 -3.09
N LEU A 52 -1.65 18.50 -3.29
CA LEU A 52 -1.85 17.07 -3.00
C LEU A 52 -2.14 16.84 -1.52
N GLY A 53 -1.48 17.59 -0.64
CA GLY A 53 -1.69 17.56 0.80
C GLY A 53 -3.14 17.88 1.19
N LEU A 54 -3.65 19.00 0.67
CA LEU A 54 -5.04 19.41 0.88
C LEU A 54 -6.03 18.37 0.33
N TYR A 55 -5.78 17.86 -0.88
CA TYR A 55 -6.59 16.81 -1.48
C TYR A 55 -6.66 15.57 -0.58
N GLN A 56 -5.52 15.10 -0.10
CA GLN A 56 -5.43 13.91 0.75
C GLN A 56 -6.10 14.13 2.11
N ILE A 57 -5.94 15.31 2.71
CA ILE A 57 -6.62 15.66 3.97
C ILE A 57 -8.14 15.58 3.78
N ILE A 58 -8.67 16.22 2.75
CA ILE A 58 -10.11 16.20 2.45
C ILE A 58 -10.60 14.76 2.22
N ALA A 59 -9.89 13.99 1.40
CA ALA A 59 -10.23 12.59 1.14
C ALA A 59 -10.23 11.75 2.43
N GLY A 60 -9.20 11.91 3.27
CA GLY A 60 -9.06 11.22 4.55
C GLY A 60 -10.18 11.56 5.54
N VAL A 61 -10.54 12.85 5.67
CA VAL A 61 -11.68 13.28 6.50
C VAL A 61 -12.98 12.66 5.99
N LEU A 62 -13.26 12.73 4.68
CA LEU A 62 -14.51 12.22 4.12
C LEU A 62 -14.69 10.70 4.30
N VAL A 63 -13.59 9.93 4.26
CA VAL A 63 -13.62 8.47 4.48
C VAL A 63 -13.69 8.12 5.97
N GLY A 64 -12.89 8.80 6.80
CA GLY A 64 -12.69 8.48 8.21
C GLY A 64 -13.73 9.03 9.16
N ALA A 65 -14.24 10.24 8.91
CA ALA A 65 -15.11 10.94 9.84
C ALA A 65 -16.44 10.18 10.08
N PRO A 66 -17.02 10.26 11.29
CA PRO A 66 -18.30 9.64 11.63
C PRO A 66 -19.49 10.43 11.04
N ILE A 67 -19.44 10.74 9.74
CA ILE A 67 -20.46 11.53 9.05
C ILE A 67 -21.71 10.65 8.81
N PRO A 68 -22.93 11.11 9.15
CA PRO A 68 -24.17 10.34 8.99
C PRO A 68 -24.55 10.04 7.53
N SER A 69 -24.15 10.90 6.60
CA SER A 69 -24.54 10.81 5.19
C SER A 69 -23.59 9.92 4.37
N GLY A 70 -24.14 8.89 3.74
CA GLY A 70 -23.41 8.00 2.83
C GLY A 70 -22.84 8.71 1.59
N SER A 71 -23.48 9.79 1.13
CA SER A 71 -23.06 10.51 -0.09
C SER A 71 -21.69 11.17 0.07
N PHE A 72 -21.41 11.83 1.19
CA PHE A 72 -20.09 12.44 1.45
C PHE A 72 -18.98 11.39 1.54
N ARG A 73 -19.27 10.24 2.18
CA ARG A 73 -18.32 9.15 2.28
C ARG A 73 -17.97 8.56 0.92
N ARG A 74 -18.95 8.49 0.00
CA ARG A 74 -18.72 8.07 -1.39
C ARG A 74 -17.76 9.00 -2.11
N ILE A 75 -17.89 10.31 -1.93
CA ILE A 75 -16.94 11.29 -2.48
C ILE A 75 -15.53 11.00 -1.94
N GLY A 76 -15.39 10.77 -0.63
CA GLY A 76 -14.11 10.38 -0.03
C GLY A 76 -13.48 9.16 -0.69
N PHE A 77 -14.24 8.07 -0.86
CA PHE A 77 -13.74 6.87 -1.53
C PHE A 77 -13.40 7.09 -3.02
N ALA A 78 -14.18 7.91 -3.72
CA ALA A 78 -13.87 8.29 -5.09
C ALA A 78 -12.56 9.08 -5.16
N MET A 79 -12.31 9.96 -4.19
CA MET A 79 -11.07 10.71 -4.09
C MET A 79 -9.86 9.81 -3.79
N THR A 80 -9.96 8.91 -2.80
CA THR A 80 -8.86 7.99 -2.49
C THR A 80 -8.57 7.06 -3.66
N GLY A 81 -9.61 6.61 -4.38
CA GLY A 81 -9.47 5.82 -5.59
C GLY A 81 -8.82 6.59 -6.74
N LEU A 82 -9.25 7.82 -7.00
CA LEU A 82 -8.66 8.68 -8.04
C LEU A 82 -7.19 8.96 -7.75
N TYR A 83 -6.84 9.27 -6.50
CA TYR A 83 -5.45 9.45 -6.09
C TYR A 83 -4.63 8.19 -6.33
N ALA A 84 -5.13 7.02 -5.92
CA ALA A 84 -4.44 5.76 -6.15
C ALA A 84 -4.25 5.47 -7.65
N PHE A 85 -5.26 5.75 -8.47
CA PHE A 85 -5.16 5.62 -9.92
C PHE A 85 -4.11 6.55 -10.53
N ILE A 86 -4.11 7.82 -10.17
CA ILE A 86 -3.10 8.79 -10.63
C ILE A 86 -1.70 8.38 -10.16
N ALA A 87 -1.56 7.93 -8.90
CA ALA A 87 -0.27 7.47 -8.40
C ALA A 87 0.26 6.26 -9.19
N LEU A 88 -0.61 5.38 -9.69
CA LEU A 88 -0.20 4.25 -10.53
C LEU A 88 0.35 4.67 -11.90
N THR A 89 -0.07 5.81 -12.46
CA THR A 89 0.47 6.28 -13.75
C THR A 89 1.96 6.63 -13.65
N VAL A 90 2.43 6.97 -12.45
CA VAL A 90 3.85 7.23 -12.15
C VAL A 90 4.73 6.01 -12.46
N MET A 91 4.19 4.78 -12.41
CA MET A 91 4.94 3.58 -12.86
C MET A 91 5.37 3.63 -14.32
N LEU A 92 4.60 4.32 -15.17
CA LEU A 92 4.83 4.36 -16.61
C LEU A 92 5.71 5.54 -17.02
N THR A 93 5.76 6.59 -16.19
CA THR A 93 6.37 7.87 -16.55
C THR A 93 7.68 8.12 -15.82
N ASN A 94 7.93 7.44 -14.70
CA ASN A 94 9.08 7.69 -13.85
C ASN A 94 10.10 6.54 -13.91
N PRO A 95 11.39 6.82 -13.65
CA PRO A 95 12.41 5.79 -13.54
C PRO A 95 12.20 4.98 -12.26
N VAL A 96 11.37 3.95 -12.37
CA VAL A 96 11.00 3.07 -11.25
C VAL A 96 11.84 1.78 -11.21
N TRP A 97 12.53 1.47 -12.31
CA TRP A 97 13.37 0.29 -12.47
C TRP A 97 14.81 0.58 -12.06
N ILE A 98 15.49 -0.44 -11.54
CA ILE A 98 16.87 -0.34 -11.10
C ILE A 98 17.78 -0.69 -12.28
N GLU A 99 18.28 0.32 -12.98
CA GLU A 99 19.19 0.14 -14.12
C GLU A 99 20.43 -0.69 -13.76
N ALA A 100 20.98 -0.47 -12.57
CA ALA A 100 22.13 -1.23 -12.06
C ALA A 100 21.85 -2.74 -11.90
N ALA A 101 20.59 -3.15 -11.83
CA ALA A 101 20.16 -4.54 -11.72
C ALA A 101 19.61 -5.10 -13.05
N GLY A 102 19.85 -4.41 -14.17
CA GLY A 102 19.42 -4.82 -15.51
C GLY A 102 18.09 -4.24 -15.96
N GLY A 103 17.56 -3.23 -15.27
CA GLY A 103 16.29 -2.60 -15.60
C GLY A 103 15.10 -3.50 -15.26
N PHE A 104 14.04 -3.48 -16.06
CA PHE A 104 12.87 -4.33 -15.83
C PHE A 104 13.26 -5.83 -15.79
N PRO A 105 12.82 -6.62 -14.78
CA PRO A 105 11.81 -6.31 -13.77
C PRO A 105 12.36 -5.85 -12.40
N ALA A 106 13.63 -5.48 -12.27
CA ALA A 106 14.20 -5.05 -11.00
C ALA A 106 13.59 -3.70 -10.56
N ILE A 107 12.75 -3.71 -9.51
CA ILE A 107 11.93 -2.56 -9.13
C ILE A 107 12.50 -1.85 -7.89
N GLY A 108 12.70 -0.53 -8.00
CA GLY A 108 13.20 0.33 -6.94
C GLY A 108 12.07 1.17 -6.33
N SER A 109 12.03 2.46 -6.66
CA SER A 109 11.00 3.40 -6.17
C SER A 109 9.56 2.95 -6.52
N GLY A 110 9.39 2.13 -7.56
CA GLY A 110 8.12 1.54 -7.96
C GLY A 110 7.47 0.63 -6.91
N GLN A 111 8.23 0.05 -5.97
CA GLN A 111 7.67 -0.83 -4.94
C GLN A 111 6.58 -0.13 -4.11
N GLY A 112 6.78 1.15 -3.77
CA GLY A 112 5.79 1.94 -3.05
C GLY A 112 4.57 2.31 -3.90
N ILE A 113 4.74 2.42 -5.21
CA ILE A 113 3.67 2.75 -6.16
C ILE A 113 2.76 1.53 -6.38
N LEU A 114 3.33 0.32 -6.41
CA LEU A 114 2.60 -0.94 -6.65
C LEU A 114 1.47 -1.16 -5.63
N LYS A 115 1.69 -0.70 -4.39
CA LYS A 115 0.70 -0.75 -3.30
C LYS A 115 -0.60 -0.01 -3.64
N TYR A 116 -0.57 0.97 -4.54
CA TYR A 116 -1.77 1.70 -4.96
C TYR A 116 -2.78 0.85 -5.75
N VAL A 117 -2.39 -0.29 -6.32
CA VAL A 117 -3.36 -1.23 -6.93
C VAL A 117 -4.32 -1.75 -5.86
N ALA A 118 -3.78 -2.20 -4.72
CA ALA A 118 -4.58 -2.70 -3.61
C ALA A 118 -5.41 -1.56 -2.95
N ILE A 119 -4.83 -0.36 -2.80
CA ILE A 119 -5.52 0.81 -2.25
C ILE A 119 -6.67 1.29 -3.15
N LEU A 120 -6.49 1.22 -4.48
CA LEU A 120 -7.56 1.48 -5.45
C LEU A 120 -8.70 0.48 -5.27
N GLY A 121 -8.38 -0.81 -5.20
CA GLY A 121 -9.35 -1.87 -4.92
C GLY A 121 -10.10 -1.64 -3.61
N LEU A 122 -9.40 -1.27 -2.54
CA LEU A 122 -9.99 -0.97 -1.24
C LEU A 122 -10.93 0.24 -1.28
N SER A 123 -10.56 1.26 -2.06
CA SER A 123 -11.36 2.48 -2.26
C SER A 123 -12.66 2.16 -3.00
N LEU A 124 -12.59 1.37 -4.07
CA LEU A 124 -13.76 0.88 -4.82
C LEU A 124 -14.65 -0.01 -3.95
N TRP A 125 -14.04 -0.93 -3.19
CA TRP A 125 -14.75 -1.82 -2.27
C TRP A 125 -15.49 -1.02 -1.20
N GLY A 126 -14.81 -0.08 -0.54
CA GLY A 126 -15.41 0.77 0.49
C GLY A 126 -16.52 1.68 -0.05
N GLY A 127 -16.33 2.26 -1.23
CA GLY A 127 -17.33 3.08 -1.91
C GLY A 127 -18.60 2.30 -2.27
N SER A 128 -18.48 0.97 -2.47
CA SER A 128 -19.62 0.12 -2.83
C SER A 128 -20.67 0.02 -1.72
N PHE A 129 -20.29 0.19 -0.45
CA PHE A 129 -21.19 0.16 0.72
C PHE A 129 -21.98 1.46 0.95
N ALA A 130 -21.65 2.54 0.26
CA ALA A 130 -22.26 3.85 0.47
C ALA A 130 -23.35 4.20 -0.56
N ASN A 131 -23.76 3.26 -1.43
CA ASN A 131 -24.65 3.52 -2.56
C ASN A 131 -26.13 3.18 -2.30
N THR A 132 -26.89 4.09 -1.66
CA THR A 132 -28.28 3.84 -1.22
C THR A 132 -29.30 3.52 -2.33
N ARG A 133 -29.06 3.89 -3.60
CA ARG A 133 -29.97 3.56 -4.72
C ARG A 133 -29.69 2.21 -5.40
N MET A 134 -28.55 1.60 -5.12
CA MET A 134 -28.12 0.34 -5.75
C MET A 134 -28.31 -0.87 -4.81
N PHE A 135 -28.74 -0.63 -3.56
CA PHE A 135 -29.00 -1.66 -2.54
C PHE A 135 -30.37 -2.35 -2.63
N ALA A 136 -31.03 -2.29 -3.79
CA ALA A 136 -32.03 -3.31 -4.11
C ALA A 136 -31.35 -4.66 -4.45
N GLN A 137 -30.05 -4.67 -4.80
CA GLN A 137 -29.32 -5.90 -5.10
C GLN A 137 -27.99 -5.98 -4.33
N ARG A 138 -27.76 -7.13 -3.68
CA ARG A 138 -26.54 -7.47 -2.92
C ARG A 138 -25.25 -7.51 -3.77
N HIS A 139 -25.36 -7.27 -5.08
CA HIS A 139 -24.28 -7.30 -6.07
C HIS A 139 -24.25 -5.98 -6.83
N THR A 140 -23.54 -4.98 -6.32
CA THR A 140 -23.19 -3.83 -7.16
C THR A 140 -22.00 -4.22 -8.02
N ASP A 141 -22.00 -3.89 -9.31
CA ASP A 141 -20.90 -4.21 -10.24
C ASP A 141 -19.55 -3.73 -9.67
N MET A 142 -19.54 -2.59 -8.97
CA MET A 142 -18.36 -2.04 -8.32
C MET A 142 -17.77 -2.96 -7.25
N ARG A 143 -18.60 -3.67 -6.47
CA ARG A 143 -18.13 -4.64 -5.47
C ARG A 143 -17.52 -5.87 -6.14
N MET A 144 -18.10 -6.33 -7.24
CA MET A 144 -17.58 -7.46 -8.03
C MET A 144 -16.19 -7.15 -8.60
N TRP A 145 -15.98 -5.95 -9.13
CA TRP A 145 -14.67 -5.54 -9.67
C TRP A 145 -13.65 -5.19 -8.60
N SER A 146 -14.08 -4.70 -7.44
CA SER A 146 -13.17 -4.28 -6.36
C SER A 146 -12.33 -5.44 -5.79
N GLN A 147 -12.88 -6.65 -5.72
CA GLN A 147 -12.20 -7.80 -5.11
C GLN A 147 -11.05 -8.33 -5.97
N PRO A 148 -11.21 -8.58 -7.29
CA PRO A 148 -10.09 -8.89 -8.16
C PRO A 148 -9.01 -7.81 -8.15
N VAL A 149 -9.37 -6.53 -8.09
CA VAL A 149 -8.38 -5.43 -8.03
C VAL A 149 -7.59 -5.47 -6.72
N MET A 150 -8.27 -5.67 -5.58
CA MET A 150 -7.63 -5.86 -4.28
C MET A 150 -6.70 -7.09 -4.27
N TRP A 151 -7.19 -8.22 -4.78
CA TRP A 151 -6.42 -9.47 -4.89
C TRP A 151 -5.19 -9.30 -5.77
N LEU A 152 -5.35 -8.70 -6.96
CA LEU A 152 -4.25 -8.44 -7.89
C LEU A 152 -3.20 -7.54 -7.24
N GLY A 153 -3.64 -6.52 -6.49
CA GLY A 153 -2.73 -5.66 -5.74
C GLY A 153 -1.90 -6.43 -4.70
N LEU A 154 -2.49 -7.35 -3.94
CA LEU A 154 -1.75 -8.19 -3.00
C LEU A 154 -0.74 -9.10 -3.72
N VAL A 155 -1.17 -9.76 -4.80
CA VAL A 155 -0.32 -10.66 -5.60
C VAL A 155 0.86 -9.91 -6.20
N LEU A 156 0.62 -8.72 -6.75
CA LEU A 156 1.67 -7.89 -7.33
C LEU A 156 2.66 -7.42 -6.26
N VAL A 157 2.17 -6.88 -5.13
CA VAL A 157 3.04 -6.38 -4.06
C VAL A 157 3.92 -7.49 -3.49
N LEU A 158 3.31 -8.61 -3.07
CA LEU A 158 4.06 -9.72 -2.48
C LEU A 158 4.92 -10.45 -3.51
N GLY A 159 4.45 -10.59 -4.74
CA GLY A 159 5.17 -11.30 -5.80
C GLY A 159 6.39 -10.52 -6.29
N TRP A 160 6.23 -9.22 -6.52
CA TRP A 160 7.31 -8.40 -7.06
C TRP A 160 8.34 -8.04 -5.99
N ILE A 161 7.88 -7.57 -4.81
CA ILE A 161 8.79 -7.25 -3.69
C ILE A 161 9.45 -8.54 -3.18
N GLY A 162 8.69 -9.64 -3.06
CA GLY A 162 9.25 -10.93 -2.66
C GLY A 162 10.24 -11.50 -3.67
N GLY A 163 10.00 -11.31 -4.97
CA GLY A 163 10.98 -11.64 -6.01
C GLY A 163 12.27 -10.83 -5.89
N MET A 164 12.19 -9.54 -5.54
CA MET A 164 13.37 -8.70 -5.34
C MET A 164 14.25 -9.17 -4.18
N LYS A 165 13.69 -9.84 -3.16
CA LYS A 165 14.43 -10.30 -1.96
C LYS A 165 15.58 -11.27 -2.27
N PHE A 166 15.58 -11.89 -3.44
CA PHE A 166 16.66 -12.76 -3.91
C PHE A 166 17.86 -11.99 -4.49
N THR A 167 17.79 -10.66 -4.53
CA THR A 167 18.86 -9.79 -5.02
C THR A 167 19.66 -9.19 -3.86
N ALA A 168 20.95 -8.90 -4.11
CA ALA A 168 21.81 -8.24 -3.13
C ALA A 168 21.35 -6.81 -2.82
N VAL A 169 20.78 -6.10 -3.80
CA VAL A 169 20.27 -4.73 -3.64
C VAL A 169 19.13 -4.71 -2.63
N GLU A 170 18.18 -5.63 -2.75
CA GLU A 170 17.06 -5.70 -1.82
C GLU A 170 17.48 -6.20 -0.43
N ALA A 171 18.44 -7.13 -0.36
CA ALA A 171 19.00 -7.61 0.91
C ALA A 171 19.64 -6.45 1.69
N ALA A 172 20.44 -5.60 1.04
CA ALA A 172 20.99 -4.39 1.63
C ALA A 172 19.89 -3.39 2.01
N GLY A 173 18.81 -3.29 1.23
CA GLY A 173 17.67 -2.43 1.51
C GLY A 173 16.91 -2.79 2.79
N ILE A 174 16.78 -4.09 3.11
CA ILE A 174 16.09 -4.54 4.32
C ILE A 174 16.98 -4.62 5.56
N GLU A 175 18.29 -4.67 5.40
CA GLU A 175 19.25 -4.80 6.50
C GLU A 175 18.94 -3.87 7.69
N PRO A 176 18.78 -2.55 7.51
CA PRO A 176 18.51 -1.65 8.63
C PRO A 176 17.14 -1.91 9.31
N LEU A 177 16.15 -2.43 8.57
CA LEU A 177 14.85 -2.80 9.12
C LEU A 177 14.95 -4.07 9.97
N VAL A 178 15.66 -5.08 9.46
CA VAL A 178 15.86 -6.38 10.10
C VAL A 178 16.70 -6.23 11.37
N GLN A 179 17.78 -5.45 11.32
CA GLN A 179 18.69 -5.22 12.46
C GLN A 179 17.99 -4.55 13.65
N THR A 180 17.01 -3.68 13.39
CA THR A 180 16.33 -2.92 14.43
C THR A 180 15.09 -3.62 14.97
N SER A 181 14.65 -4.73 14.36
CA SER A 181 13.42 -5.42 14.75
C SER A 181 13.68 -6.64 15.63
N PRO A 182 13.04 -6.75 16.82
CA PRO A 182 13.18 -7.92 17.67
C PRO A 182 12.65 -9.20 17.01
N ALA A 183 11.76 -9.08 16.02
CA ALA A 183 11.24 -10.22 15.28
C ALA A 183 12.27 -10.84 14.32
N PHE A 184 13.26 -10.06 13.87
CA PHE A 184 14.20 -10.47 12.82
C PHE A 184 15.69 -10.38 13.21
N ALA A 185 16.07 -9.49 14.12
CA ALA A 185 17.48 -9.21 14.43
C ALA A 185 18.28 -10.46 14.86
N TRP A 186 17.63 -11.38 15.57
CA TRP A 186 18.25 -12.64 15.99
C TRP A 186 18.61 -13.56 14.81
N LEU A 187 17.90 -13.48 13.69
CA LEU A 187 18.22 -14.26 12.48
C LEU A 187 19.59 -13.90 11.92
N LEU A 188 20.01 -12.63 12.04
CA LEU A 188 21.33 -12.16 11.57
C LEU A 188 22.49 -12.75 12.38
N GLY A 189 22.22 -13.25 13.60
CA GLY A 189 23.19 -14.02 14.38
C GLY A 189 23.30 -15.49 13.97
N LEU A 190 22.31 -16.01 13.24
CA LEU A 190 22.24 -17.43 12.84
C LEU A 190 22.61 -17.65 11.37
N MET A 191 22.32 -16.67 10.51
CA MET A 191 22.53 -16.80 9.07
C MET A 191 22.88 -15.44 8.43
N PRO A 192 23.56 -15.46 7.27
CA PRO A 192 23.88 -14.23 6.55
C PRO A 192 22.64 -13.43 6.15
N LEU A 193 22.81 -12.11 6.01
CA LEU A 193 21.75 -11.18 5.59
C LEU A 193 21.01 -11.64 4.33
N GLN A 194 21.74 -12.10 3.30
CA GLN A 194 21.12 -12.59 2.07
C GLN A 194 20.21 -13.80 2.31
N THR A 195 20.59 -14.71 3.22
CA THR A 195 19.76 -15.86 3.58
C THR A 195 18.48 -15.43 4.29
N VAL A 196 18.57 -14.44 5.18
CA VAL A 196 17.37 -13.83 5.82
C VAL A 196 16.46 -13.20 4.76
N SER A 197 17.04 -12.44 3.82
CA SER A 197 16.30 -11.83 2.71
C SER A 197 15.59 -12.90 1.87
N ASN A 198 16.31 -13.94 1.44
CA ASN A 198 15.76 -15.05 0.67
C ASN A 198 14.62 -15.76 1.41
N LEU A 199 14.72 -15.94 2.73
CA LEU A 199 13.68 -16.56 3.53
C LEU A 199 12.40 -15.72 3.57
N ILE A 200 12.53 -14.40 3.75
CA ILE A 200 11.39 -13.47 3.68
C ILE A 200 10.76 -13.52 2.29
N GLY A 201 11.57 -13.44 1.22
CA GLY A 201 11.10 -13.55 -0.15
C GLY A 201 10.38 -14.86 -0.44
N MET A 202 10.89 -15.98 0.07
CA MET A 202 10.24 -17.28 -0.06
C MET A 202 8.86 -17.31 0.61
N ILE A 203 8.73 -16.75 1.82
CA ILE A 203 7.44 -16.65 2.51
C ILE A 203 6.46 -15.79 1.71
N GLU A 204 6.92 -14.67 1.14
CA GLU A 204 6.10 -13.80 0.30
C GLU A 204 5.64 -14.52 -0.99
N LEU A 205 6.51 -15.28 -1.65
CA LEU A 205 6.16 -16.07 -2.85
C LEU A 205 5.22 -17.24 -2.52
N ILE A 206 5.41 -17.93 -1.40
CA ILE A 206 4.45 -18.96 -0.93
C ILE A 206 3.09 -18.33 -0.65
N THR A 207 3.08 -17.13 -0.06
CA THR A 207 1.85 -16.37 0.17
C THR A 207 1.15 -16.06 -1.14
N VAL A 208 1.87 -15.64 -2.18
CA VAL A 208 1.32 -15.43 -3.53
C VAL A 208 0.69 -16.70 -4.07
N VAL A 209 1.40 -17.84 -4.03
CA VAL A 209 0.86 -19.13 -4.50
C VAL A 209 -0.45 -19.47 -3.78
N ALA A 210 -0.52 -19.26 -2.47
CA ALA A 210 -1.73 -19.46 -1.71
C ALA A 210 -2.85 -18.46 -2.10
N LEU A 211 -2.52 -17.19 -2.36
CA LEU A 211 -3.48 -16.18 -2.81
C LEU A 211 -4.10 -16.52 -4.18
N ILE A 212 -3.41 -17.24 -5.07
CA ILE A 212 -3.99 -17.69 -6.36
C ILE A 212 -5.21 -18.60 -6.13
N GLY A 213 -5.31 -19.25 -4.96
CA GLY A 213 -6.48 -20.00 -4.52
C GLY A 213 -7.81 -19.23 -4.61
N TYR A 214 -7.77 -17.89 -4.73
CA TYR A 214 -8.95 -17.03 -4.97
C TYR A 214 -9.90 -17.60 -6.03
N TRP A 215 -9.37 -18.20 -7.10
CA TRP A 215 -10.17 -18.67 -8.24
C TRP A 215 -10.74 -20.09 -8.09
N PHE A 216 -10.12 -20.95 -7.28
CA PHE A 216 -10.44 -22.38 -7.28
C PHE A 216 -10.52 -23.04 -5.90
N ASN A 217 -9.92 -22.46 -4.85
CA ASN A 217 -9.89 -23.04 -3.51
C ASN A 217 -9.90 -21.96 -2.41
N ASN A 218 -11.05 -21.80 -1.75
CA ASN A 218 -11.24 -20.81 -0.68
C ASN A 218 -10.32 -21.06 0.53
N THR A 219 -10.07 -22.33 0.89
CA THR A 219 -9.18 -22.65 2.01
C THR A 219 -7.76 -22.15 1.71
N LEU A 220 -7.26 -22.43 0.51
CA LEU A 220 -5.95 -21.96 0.07
C LEU A 220 -5.86 -20.44 0.04
N PHE A 221 -6.89 -19.79 -0.51
CA PHE A 221 -6.97 -18.33 -0.51
C PHE A 221 -6.91 -17.73 0.89
N ARG A 222 -7.68 -18.29 1.84
CA ARG A 222 -7.69 -17.82 3.23
C ARG A 222 -6.35 -18.03 3.92
N MET A 223 -5.65 -19.14 3.66
CA MET A 223 -4.28 -19.33 4.14
C MET A 223 -3.35 -18.23 3.61
N GLY A 224 -3.44 -17.90 2.32
CA GLY A 224 -2.71 -16.78 1.72
C GLY A 224 -3.03 -15.45 2.38
N LEU A 225 -4.30 -15.17 2.68
CA LEU A 225 -4.70 -13.96 3.40
C LEU A 225 -4.11 -13.90 4.83
N TYR A 226 -4.09 -15.02 5.57
CA TYR A 226 -3.48 -15.05 6.90
C TYR A 226 -1.97 -14.81 6.86
N LEU A 227 -1.26 -15.42 5.90
CA LEU A 227 0.17 -15.17 5.71
C LEU A 227 0.43 -13.71 5.33
N ALA A 228 -0.35 -13.15 4.41
CA ALA A 228 -0.24 -11.73 4.03
C ALA A 228 -0.50 -10.78 5.21
N ILE A 229 -1.51 -11.09 6.04
CA ILE A 229 -1.79 -10.34 7.29
C ILE A 229 -0.56 -10.35 8.19
N THR A 230 0.05 -11.52 8.42
CA THR A 230 1.26 -11.64 9.22
C THR A 230 2.40 -10.80 8.64
N THR A 231 2.64 -10.87 7.32
CA THR A 231 3.65 -10.05 6.65
C THR A 231 3.40 -8.57 6.87
N PHE A 232 2.19 -8.06 6.63
CA PHE A 232 1.91 -6.62 6.79
C PHE A 232 1.96 -6.15 8.26
N ILE A 233 1.62 -7.01 9.22
CA ILE A 233 1.81 -6.69 10.65
C ILE A 233 3.30 -6.58 10.96
N LEU A 234 4.12 -7.51 10.47
CA LEU A 234 5.58 -7.47 10.66
C LEU A 234 6.20 -6.24 9.98
N THR A 235 5.78 -5.88 8.77
CA THR A 235 6.31 -4.67 8.12
C THR A 235 5.85 -3.39 8.80
N LEU A 236 4.58 -3.31 9.25
CA LEU A 236 4.10 -2.17 10.03
C LEU A 236 4.82 -2.03 11.37
N SER A 237 5.29 -3.15 11.96
CA SER A 237 6.10 -3.10 13.19
C SER A 237 7.39 -2.30 13.00
N PHE A 238 7.95 -2.22 11.79
CA PHE A 238 9.13 -1.41 11.50
C PHE A 238 8.90 0.08 11.69
N LEU A 239 7.65 0.59 11.61
CA LEU A 239 7.39 1.98 11.99
C LEU A 239 7.75 2.25 13.45
N LEU A 240 7.63 1.25 14.32
CA LEU A 240 7.95 1.36 15.74
C LEU A 240 9.42 1.04 16.02
N THR A 241 9.99 0.06 15.32
CA THR A 241 11.32 -0.46 15.64
C THR A 241 12.43 0.25 14.88
N PHE A 242 12.16 0.81 13.69
CA PHE A 242 13.15 1.47 12.84
C PHE A 242 13.05 3.00 12.98
N PRO A 243 13.99 3.67 13.68
CA PRO A 243 13.90 5.11 13.96
C PRO A 243 13.87 5.98 12.70
N ALA A 244 14.58 5.59 11.64
CA ALA A 244 14.59 6.32 10.36
C ALA A 244 13.30 6.13 9.54
N SER A 245 12.28 5.47 10.08
CA SER A 245 10.89 5.63 9.64
C SER A 245 10.36 7.04 9.90
N TRP A 246 10.94 7.75 10.87
CA TRP A 246 10.56 9.09 11.29
C TRP A 246 11.59 10.12 10.82
N ALA A 247 11.13 11.30 10.43
CA ALA A 247 11.97 12.39 9.98
C ALA A 247 12.57 13.12 11.20
N ASN A 248 13.80 12.77 11.57
CA ASN A 248 14.51 13.37 12.70
C ASN A 248 14.64 14.90 12.57
N ASP A 249 14.87 15.40 11.35
CA ASP A 249 14.98 16.84 11.08
C ASP A 249 13.68 17.62 11.34
N LEU A 250 12.55 16.91 11.42
CA LEU A 250 11.22 17.47 11.76
C LEU A 250 10.78 17.12 13.20
N GLY A 251 11.69 16.63 14.04
CA GLY A 251 11.42 16.28 15.43
C GLY A 251 11.04 14.83 15.69
N GLY A 252 11.18 13.93 14.70
CA GLY A 252 10.84 12.52 14.85
C GLY A 252 9.32 12.26 14.82
N PHE A 253 8.83 11.27 15.56
CA PHE A 253 7.39 10.94 15.59
C PHE A 253 6.54 12.18 15.95
N PRO A 254 5.47 12.52 15.21
CA PRO A 254 4.83 11.73 14.14
C PRO A 254 5.27 12.09 12.70
N ALA A 255 6.34 12.86 12.49
CA ALA A 255 6.79 13.22 11.15
C ALA A 255 7.41 11.99 10.44
N LEU A 256 6.86 11.59 9.30
CA LEU A 256 7.34 10.42 8.54
C LEU A 256 8.52 10.78 7.65
N ALA A 257 9.53 9.91 7.60
CA ALA A 257 10.54 9.93 6.53
C ALA A 257 10.02 9.17 5.29
N ALA A 258 10.77 9.20 4.18
CA ALA A 258 10.40 8.47 2.96
C ALA A 258 10.14 6.97 3.22
N THR A 259 10.96 6.32 4.07
CA THR A 259 10.75 4.93 4.48
C THR A 259 9.46 4.75 5.28
N GLY A 260 9.14 5.68 6.19
CA GLY A 260 7.85 5.68 6.89
C GLY A 260 6.66 5.81 5.95
N HIS A 261 6.77 6.63 4.89
CA HIS A 261 5.76 6.70 3.83
C HIS A 261 5.60 5.38 3.06
N PHE A 262 6.67 4.61 2.88
CA PHE A 262 6.60 3.29 2.26
C PHE A 262 5.92 2.26 3.18
N LEU A 263 6.29 2.24 4.46
CA LEU A 263 5.77 1.31 5.46
C LEU A 263 4.31 1.57 5.81
N LEU A 264 3.90 2.84 5.97
CA LEU A 264 2.52 3.18 6.33
C LEU A 264 1.49 2.73 5.28
N LYS A 265 1.90 2.57 4.02
CA LYS A 265 1.03 2.01 2.96
C LYS A 265 0.66 0.55 3.22
N ASP A 266 1.37 -0.18 4.09
CA ASP A 266 1.00 -1.55 4.43
C ASP A 266 -0.26 -1.60 5.31
N LEU A 267 -0.65 -0.48 5.94
CA LEU A 267 -1.88 -0.39 6.73
C LEU A 267 -3.16 -0.60 5.88
N PRO A 268 -3.36 0.09 4.75
CA PRO A 268 -4.46 -0.24 3.86
C PRO A 268 -4.31 -1.61 3.18
N LEU A 269 -3.11 -2.15 2.96
CA LEU A 269 -2.94 -3.52 2.44
C LEU A 269 -3.39 -4.58 3.47
N LEU A 270 -3.09 -4.35 4.76
CA LEU A 270 -3.66 -5.14 5.85
C LEU A 270 -5.19 -5.05 5.85
N ALA A 271 -5.75 -3.85 5.63
CA ALA A 271 -7.19 -3.67 5.50
C ALA A 271 -7.78 -4.39 4.28
N VAL A 272 -7.05 -4.46 3.16
CA VAL A 272 -7.43 -5.26 1.99
C VAL A 272 -7.52 -6.73 2.35
N CYS A 273 -6.55 -7.27 3.09
CA CYS A 273 -6.58 -8.67 3.50
C CYS A 273 -7.81 -8.98 4.36
N LEU A 274 -8.12 -8.11 5.32
CA LEU A 274 -9.29 -8.26 6.19
C LEU A 274 -10.61 -8.06 5.43
N ALA A 275 -10.65 -7.15 4.46
CA ALA A 275 -11.80 -6.95 3.58
C ALA A 275 -12.06 -8.21 2.74
N LEU A 276 -11.04 -8.74 2.07
CA LEU A 276 -11.13 -9.98 1.30
C LEU A 276 -11.50 -11.17 2.19
N LEU A 277 -10.96 -11.28 3.41
CA LEU A 277 -11.33 -12.34 4.34
C LEU A 277 -12.83 -12.28 4.70
N SER A 278 -13.38 -11.07 4.87
CA SER A 278 -14.82 -10.89 5.11
C SER A 278 -15.69 -11.32 3.90
N GLU A 279 -15.15 -11.22 2.69
CA GLU A 279 -15.82 -11.66 1.44
C GLU A 279 -15.72 -13.19 1.21
N THR A 280 -14.96 -13.92 2.04
CA THR A 280 -14.84 -15.39 1.96
C THR A 280 -15.72 -16.15 2.94
N GLY A 281 -16.45 -15.44 3.81
CA GLY A 281 -17.34 -16.03 4.83
C GLY A 281 -18.63 -16.63 4.26
N ARG A 282 -19.50 -17.15 5.12
CA ARG A 282 -20.81 -17.76 4.75
C ARG A 282 -21.71 -16.83 3.93
N ASP A 283 -21.58 -15.51 4.15
CA ASP A 283 -22.30 -14.45 3.42
C ASP A 283 -21.43 -13.74 2.36
N GLY A 284 -20.21 -14.24 2.15
CA GLY A 284 -19.19 -13.65 1.31
C GLY A 284 -19.47 -13.83 -0.17
N THR A 285 -19.22 -12.78 -0.95
CA THR A 285 -19.49 -12.75 -2.40
C THR A 285 -18.45 -13.54 -3.21
N MET A 286 -18.35 -14.84 -2.97
CA MET A 286 -17.75 -15.71 -3.98
C MET A 286 -18.78 -16.00 -5.07
N ARG A 287 -18.33 -15.91 -6.33
CA ARG A 287 -19.02 -16.37 -7.55
C ARG A 287 -19.34 -17.88 -7.49
N ARG A 288 -20.23 -18.30 -6.58
CA ARG A 288 -20.81 -19.64 -6.55
C ARG A 288 -22.30 -19.55 -6.23
N ARG A 289 -23.03 -19.00 -7.20
CA ARG A 289 -24.20 -19.68 -7.76
C ARG A 289 -23.95 -19.82 -9.26
#